data_AF-A0A970B0V8-F1
#
_entry.id   AF-A0A970B0V8-F1
#
_cell.length_a   1.000
_cell.length_b   1.000
_cell.length_c   1.000
_cell.angle_alpha   90.00
_cell.angle_beta   90.00
_cell.angle_gamma   90.00
#
_symmetry.space_group_name_H-M   'P 1'
#
loop_
_entity.id
_entity.type
_entity.pdbx_description
1 polymer ?
#
loop_
_entity_poly.entity_id
_entity_poly.type
_entity_poly.pdbx_seq_one_letter_code
_entity_poly.pdbx_strand_id
1 'polypeptide(L)' 'MARAIVYTIGHIIIAATCNVLITGSTLELAAVDAIIEPLINGVWYYFLDKFWASTLNKQ' A
#
# COMPACT_ATOMS: atom_id res chain seq x y z
N MET A 1 -11.29 6.57 -17.18
CA MET A 1 -11.92 7.03 -15.92
C MET A 1 -12.82 5.98 -15.30
N ALA A 2 -13.92 5.57 -15.94
CA ALA A 2 -14.83 4.54 -15.39
C ALA A 2 -14.13 3.21 -15.03
N ARG A 3 -13.22 2.72 -15.88
CA ARG A 3 -12.45 1.49 -15.63
C ARG A 3 -11.54 1.58 -14.40
N ALA A 4 -10.94 2.74 -14.16
CA ALA A 4 -10.06 2.95 -13.01
C ALA A 4 -10.86 2.97 -11.71
N ILE A 5 -12.01 3.63 -11.69
CA ILE A 5 -12.90 3.68 -10.51
C ILE A 5 -13.42 2.29 -10.15
N VAL A 6 -13.92 1.54 -11.13
CA VAL A 6 -14.41 0.16 -10.92
C VAL A 6 -13.27 -0.74 -10.41
N TYR A 7 -12.08 -0.61 -10.98
CA TYR A 7 -10.91 -1.37 -10.54
C TYR A 7 -10.51 -1.03 -9.09
N THR A 8 -10.44 0.26 -8.74
CA THR A 8 -10.08 0.69 -7.39
C THR A 8 -11.08 0.21 -6.35
N ILE A 9 -12.38 0.36 -6.61
CA ILE A 9 -13.43 -0.07 -5.67
C ILE A 9 -13.42 -1.60 -5.51
N GLY A 10 -13.37 -2.33 -6.63
CA GLY A 10 -13.32 -3.80 -6.59
C GLY A 10 -12.07 -4.31 -5.87
N HIS A 11 -10.92 -3.69 -6.12
CA HIS A 11 -9.66 -4.06 -5.46
C HIS A 11 -9.72 -3.86 -3.94
N ILE A 12 -10.26 -2.73 -3.47
CA ILE A 12 -10.43 -2.45 -2.04
C ILE A 12 -11.35 -3.48 -1.38
N ILE A 13 -12.49 -3.81 -2.01
CA ILE A 13 -13.45 -4.79 -1.47
C ILE A 13 -12.82 -6.18 -1.36
N ILE A 14 -12.11 -6.61 -2.40
CA ILE A 14 -11.43 -7.92 -2.41
C ILE A 14 -10.34 -7.96 -1.35
N ALA A 15 -9.49 -6.94 -1.28
CA ALA A 15 -8.39 -6.86 -0.30
C ALA A 15 -8.92 -6.85 1.15
N ALA A 16 -9.93 -6.04 1.44
CA ALA A 16 -10.55 -5.99 2.76
C ALA A 16 -11.20 -7.33 3.14
N THR A 17 -11.90 -7.97 2.20
CA THR A 17 -12.52 -9.28 2.42
C THR A 17 -11.46 -10.34 2.70
N CYS A 18 -10.38 -10.39 1.92
CA CYS A 18 -9.27 -11.30 2.16
C CYS A 18 -8.60 -11.06 3.52
N ASN A 19 -8.38 -9.81 3.93
CA ASN A 19 -7.76 -9.51 5.22
C ASN A 19 -8.63 -9.96 6.41
N VAL A 20 -9.94 -9.74 6.32
CA VAL A 20 -10.90 -10.21 7.34
C VAL A 20 -10.94 -11.75 7.36
N LEU A 21 -11.00 -12.41 6.20
CA LEU A 21 -11.13 -13.87 6.11
C LEU A 21 -9.85 -14.63 6.49
N ILE A 22 -8.68 -14.14 6.08
CA ILE A 22 -7.40 -14.81 6.29
C ILE A 22 -6.87 -14.52 7.69
N THR A 23 -6.90 -13.24 8.09
CA THR A 23 -6.27 -12.77 9.32
C THR A 23 -7.24 -12.73 10.51
N GLY A 24 -8.56 -12.83 10.26
CA GLY A 24 -9.58 -12.60 11.29
C GLY A 24 -9.69 -11.14 11.74
N SER A 25 -9.09 -10.23 10.96
CA SER A 25 -9.05 -8.79 11.19
C SER A 25 -10.44 -8.16 11.11
N THR A 26 -10.70 -7.07 11.83
CA THR A 26 -11.93 -6.29 11.66
C THR A 26 -11.84 -5.39 10.42
N LEU A 27 -12.99 -5.01 9.87
CA LEU A 27 -13.03 -4.11 8.71
C LEU A 27 -12.38 -2.74 9.00
N GLU A 28 -12.47 -2.26 10.24
CA GLU A 28 -11.75 -1.05 10.68
C GLU A 28 -10.24 -1.22 10.57
N LEU A 29 -9.68 -2.36 10.99
CA LEU A 29 -8.25 -2.62 10.87
C LEU A 29 -7.82 -2.65 9.40
N ALA A 30 -8.62 -3.26 8.52
CA ALA A 30 -8.33 -3.28 7.09
C ALA A 30 -8.38 -1.87 6.46
N ALA A 31 -9.28 -0.99 6.92
CA ALA A 31 -9.35 0.38 6.47
C ALA A 31 -8.15 1.22 6.96
N VAL A 32 -7.70 0.99 8.20
CA VAL A 32 -6.49 1.62 8.74
C VAL A 32 -5.26 1.15 7.96
N ASP A 33 -5.13 -0.15 7.73
CA ASP A 33 -4.05 -0.77 6.96
C ASP A 33 -3.92 -0.13 5.56
N ALA A 34 -5.04 0.07 4.85
CA ALA A 34 -5.06 0.71 3.54
C ALA A 34 -4.50 2.15 3.51
N ILE A 35 -4.45 2.85 4.64
CA ILE A 35 -3.84 4.18 4.77
C ILE A 35 -2.39 4.07 5.24
N ILE A 36 -2.11 3.15 6.15
CA ILE A 36 -0.77 2.99 6.75
C ILE A 36 0.22 2.35 5.78
N GLU A 37 -0.20 1.38 4.97
CA GLU A 37 0.63 0.76 3.93
C GLU A 37 1.29 1.78 2.98
N PRO A 38 0.55 2.71 2.33
CA PRO A 38 1.18 3.67 1.42
C PRO A 38 2.10 4.66 2.16
N LEU A 39 1.82 4.99 3.43
CA LEU A 39 2.70 5.83 4.25
C LEU A 39 4.04 5.13 4.53
N ILE A 40 4.00 3.89 5.00
CA ILE A 40 5.19 3.10 5.30
C ILE A 40 5.99 2.87 4.00
N ASN A 41 5.30 2.51 2.90
CA ASN A 41 5.95 2.27 1.62
C ASN A 41 6.61 3.56 1.07
N GLY A 42 5.99 4.73 1.26
CA GLY A 42 6.57 6.02 0.89
C GLY A 42 7.83 6.37 1.71
N VAL A 43 7.80 6.13 3.03
CA VAL A 43 8.98 6.33 3.90
C VAL A 43 10.10 5.37 3.52
N TRP A 44 9.79 4.09 3.29
CA TRP A 44 10.76 3.09 2.83
C TRP A 44 11.38 3.47 1.48
N TYR A 45 10.55 3.92 0.53
CA TYR A 45 11.03 4.41 -0.77
C TYR A 45 11.98 5.61 -0.60
N TYR A 46 11.69 6.56 0.29
CA TYR A 46 12.59 7.67 0.59
C TYR A 46 13.96 7.21 1.11
N PHE A 47 13.99 6.21 2.00
CA PHE A 47 15.25 5.65 2.48
C PHE A 47 16.00 4.93 1.36
N LEU A 48 15.33 4.07 0.61
CA LEU A 48 15.92 3.40 -0.55
C LEU A 48 16.50 4.42 -1.53
N ASP A 49 15.73 5.44 -1.91
CA ASP A 49 16.18 6.50 -2.79
C ASP A 49 17.42 7.21 -2.22
N LYS A 50 17.40 7.61 -0.95
CA LYS A 50 18.53 8.30 -0.31
C LYS A 50 19.80 7.44 -0.22
N PHE A 51 19.68 6.15 0.14
CA PHE A 51 20.81 5.24 0.26
C PHE A 51 21.34 4.78 -1.11
N TRP A 52 20.46 4.55 -2.09
CA TRP A 52 20.84 4.08 -3.42
C TRP A 52 21.25 5.23 -4.36
N ALA A 53 20.63 6.41 -4.28
CA ALA A 53 21.09 7.62 -4.98
C ALA A 53 22.45 8.10 -4.46
N SER A 54 22.80 7.81 -3.20
CA SER A 54 24.16 8.00 -2.70
C SER A 54 25.17 7.03 -3.33
N THR A 55 24.72 5.91 -3.88
CA THR A 55 25.55 4.94 -4.61
C THR A 55 25.69 5.30 -6.09
N LEU A 56 24.70 5.98 -6.68
CA LEU A 56 24.73 6.43 -8.09
C LEU A 56 25.49 7.75 -8.32
N ASN A 57 25.70 8.59 -7.30
CA ASN A 57 26.57 9.78 -7.37
C ASN A 57 28.09 9.47 -7.32
N LYS A 58 28.46 8.20 -7.49
CA LYS A 58 29.86 7.72 -7.57
C LYS A 58 30.24 7.18 -8.95
N GLN A 59 29.52 7.58 -10.00
CA GLN A 59 29.89 7.32 -11.40
C GLN A 59 30.16 8.65 -12.11
#